data_AF-A0A965J2D5-F1
#
_entry.id   AF-A0A965J2D5-F1
#
_cell.length_a   1.000
_cell.length_b   1.000
_cell.length_c   1.000
_cell.angle_alpha   90.00
_cell.angle_beta   90.00
_cell.angle_gamma   90.00
#
_symmetry.space_group_name_H-M   'P 1'
#
loop_
_entity.id
_entity.type
_entity.pdbx_description
1 polymer ?
#
loop_
_entity_poly.entity_id
_entity_poly.type
_entity_poly.pdbx_seq_one_letter_code
_entity_poly.pdbx_strand_id
1 'polypeptide(L)'
;HLEDGTAIGIMIGTTLITLSLIFWAYSVYAKTNYPISKEQQFKGWAEWSSNKLYFDELYNALFVKPTEFISARLLMNVEKNLLYDSILKLTSGIQIGGNQVRKVQTGMLSNYLYFMILGVILFVGYSLYYFKFWNY
;
A
#
# COMPACT_ATOMS: atom_id res chain seq x y z
N HIS A 1 -4.76 54.45 7.81
CA HIS A 1 -5.96 54.63 6.98
C HIS A 1 -5.50 55.22 5.66
N LEU A 2 -5.63 54.48 4.56
CA LEU A 2 -5.40 55.06 3.24
C LEU A 2 -6.39 56.21 3.09
N GLU A 3 -5.91 57.38 2.67
CA GLU A 3 -6.77 58.53 2.37
C GLU A 3 -7.82 58.07 1.35
N ASP A 4 -9.11 58.32 1.60
CA ASP A 4 -10.22 57.72 0.82
C ASP A 4 -10.07 57.94 -0.70
N GLY A 5 -9.44 59.05 -1.11
CA GLY A 5 -9.08 59.33 -2.50
C GLY A 5 -8.05 58.38 -3.13
N THR A 6 -7.09 57.87 -2.35
CA THR A 6 -6.09 56.89 -2.83
C THR A 6 -6.75 55.53 -3.08
N ALA A 7 -7.65 55.10 -2.18
CA ALA A 7 -8.38 53.85 -2.34
C ALA A 7 -9.28 53.87 -3.59
N ILE A 8 -10.04 54.95 -3.77
CA ILE A 8 -10.90 55.16 -4.95
C ILE A 8 -10.04 55.25 -6.22
N GLY A 9 -8.90 55.92 -6.18
CA GLY A 9 -7.97 56.03 -7.31
C GLY A 9 -7.45 54.68 -7.80
N ILE A 10 -7.06 53.79 -6.87
CA ILE A 10 -6.61 52.43 -7.21
C ILE A 10 -7.77 51.61 -7.77
N MET A 11 -8.97 51.68 -7.18
CA MET A 11 -10.14 50.93 -7.66
C MET A 11 -10.56 51.33 -9.09
N ILE A 12 -10.62 52.63 -9.38
CA ILE A 12 -10.94 53.13 -10.71
C ILE A 12 -9.84 52.70 -11.69
N GLY A 13 -8.57 52.83 -11.29
CA GLY A 13 -7.42 52.40 -12.09
C GLY A 13 -7.47 50.90 -12.44
N THR A 14 -7.68 50.01 -11.47
CA THR A 14 -7.76 48.56 -11.70
C THR A 14 -8.97 48.18 -12.56
N THR A 15 -10.10 48.88 -12.38
CA THR A 15 -11.31 48.63 -13.16
C THR A 15 -11.10 48.98 -14.63
N LEU A 16 -10.49 50.14 -14.92
CA LEU A 16 -10.17 50.55 -16.29
C LEU A 16 -9.17 49.59 -16.97
N ILE A 17 -8.14 49.14 -16.24
CA ILE A 17 -7.19 48.15 -16.75
C ILE A 17 -7.90 46.82 -17.08
N THR A 18 -8.76 46.35 -16.19
CA THR A 18 -9.50 45.09 -16.37
C THR A 18 -10.43 45.17 -17.57
N LEU A 19 -11.19 46.27 -17.71
CA LEU A 19 -12.06 46.48 -18.87
C LEU A 19 -11.27 46.54 -20.18
N SER A 20 -10.09 47.18 -20.17
CA SER A 20 -9.20 47.26 -21.33
C SER A 20 -8.68 45.87 -21.74
N LEU A 21 -8.29 45.04 -20.77
CA LEU A 21 -7.85 43.66 -21.00
C LEU A 21 -8.96 42.79 -21.58
N ILE A 22 -10.18 42.89 -21.03
CA ILE A 22 -11.35 42.15 -21.54
C ILE A 22 -11.66 42.56 -22.98
N PHE A 23 -11.64 43.86 -23.28
CA PHE A 23 -11.89 44.37 -24.62
C PHE A 23 -10.84 43.89 -25.63
N TRP A 24 -9.57 43.87 -25.22
CA TRP A 24 -8.47 43.33 -26.03
C TRP A 24 -8.64 41.84 -26.27
N ALA A 25 -8.91 41.04 -25.23
CA ALA A 25 -9.16 39.61 -25.35
C ALA A 25 -10.37 39.31 -26.27
N TYR A 26 -11.47 40.05 -26.13
CA TYR A 26 -12.63 39.89 -27.01
C TYR A 26 -12.28 40.18 -28.47
N SER A 27 -11.53 41.24 -28.74
CA SER A 27 -11.13 41.58 -30.11
C SER A 27 -10.21 40.52 -30.73
N VAL A 28 -9.29 39.96 -29.95
CA VAL A 28 -8.33 38.94 -30.42
C VAL A 28 -9.00 37.58 -30.60
N TYR A 29 -9.76 37.11 -29.62
CA TYR A 29 -10.30 35.74 -29.58
C TYR A 29 -11.70 35.59 -30.18
N ALA A 30 -12.56 36.61 -30.14
CA ALA A 30 -13.94 36.50 -30.60
C ALA A 30 -14.15 37.02 -32.04
N LYS A 31 -13.42 38.07 -32.46
CA LYS A 31 -13.51 38.59 -33.84
C LYS A 31 -12.58 37.87 -34.81
N THR A 32 -11.39 37.51 -34.36
CA THR A 32 -10.48 36.66 -35.13
C THR A 32 -10.88 35.23 -34.83
N ASN A 33 -11.31 34.48 -35.85
CA ASN A 33 -11.53 33.03 -35.75
C ASN A 33 -10.15 32.36 -35.59
N TYR A 34 -9.50 32.60 -34.45
CA TYR A 34 -8.16 32.12 -34.18
C TYR A 34 -8.24 30.60 -34.22
N PRO A 35 -7.56 29.94 -35.17
CA PRO A 35 -7.69 28.52 -35.30
C PRO A 35 -7.18 27.91 -34.00
N ILE A 36 -8.08 27.26 -33.26
CA ILE A 36 -7.74 26.39 -32.14
C ILE A 36 -7.15 25.12 -32.76
N SER A 37 -6.07 25.25 -33.53
CA SER A 37 -5.30 24.12 -33.97
C SER A 37 -4.62 23.61 -32.71
N LYS A 38 -5.07 22.45 -32.23
CA LYS A 38 -4.38 21.65 -31.19
C LYS A 38 -2.91 21.36 -31.53
N GLU A 39 -2.49 21.68 -32.76
CA GLU A 39 -1.15 21.52 -33.34
C GLU A 39 -0.38 22.82 -33.49
N GLN A 40 -0.88 23.96 -32.98
CA GLN A 40 -0.01 25.11 -32.80
C GLN A 40 1.08 24.68 -31.83
N GLN A 41 2.28 24.44 -32.38
CA GLN A 41 3.51 24.22 -31.64
C GLN A 41 3.77 25.50 -30.85
N PHE A 42 3.08 25.66 -29.73
CA PHE A 42 3.45 26.62 -28.71
C PHE A 42 4.90 26.26 -28.36
N LYS A 43 5.83 27.18 -28.63
CA LYS A 43 7.25 27.00 -28.32
C LYS A 43 7.59 27.85 -27.11
N GLY A 44 8.36 27.30 -26.17
CA GLY A 44 8.80 28.00 -24.97
C GLY A 44 7.70 28.15 -23.92
N TRP A 45 7.46 29.35 -23.40
CA TRP A 45 6.58 29.60 -22.26
C TRP A 45 5.11 29.20 -22.50
N ALA A 46 4.63 29.34 -23.74
CA ALA A 46 3.27 28.95 -24.10
C ALA A 46 3.09 27.42 -24.06
N GLU A 47 4.13 26.65 -24.36
CA GLU A 47 4.14 25.18 -24.27
C GLU A 47 4.07 24.71 -22.82
N TRP A 48 4.80 25.39 -21.94
CA TRP A 48 4.80 25.08 -20.53
C TRP A 48 3.47 25.42 -19.90
N SER A 49 2.89 26.58 -20.24
CA SER A 49 1.55 26.95 -19.78
C SER A 49 0.49 25.98 -20.32
N SER A 50 0.61 25.47 -21.55
CA SER A 50 -0.36 24.51 -22.12
C SER A 50 -0.28 23.14 -21.43
N ASN A 51 0.91 22.72 -21.01
CA ASN A 51 1.14 21.48 -20.27
C ASN A 51 1.05 21.66 -18.75
N LYS A 52 0.33 22.68 -18.26
CA LYS A 52 0.15 22.98 -16.82
C LYS A 52 1.46 22.99 -16.02
N LEU A 53 2.54 23.51 -16.63
CA LEU A 53 3.88 23.56 -16.07
C LEU A 53 4.46 22.20 -15.64
N TYR A 54 3.96 21.09 -16.21
CA TYR A 54 4.38 19.73 -15.89
C TYR A 54 4.25 19.31 -14.42
N PHE A 55 3.41 20.03 -13.65
CA PHE A 55 3.28 19.79 -12.21
C PHE A 55 2.64 18.42 -11.91
N ASP A 56 1.67 18.03 -12.74
CA ASP A 56 0.97 16.75 -12.63
C ASP A 56 1.95 15.57 -12.87
N GLU A 57 2.84 15.69 -13.86
CA GLU A 57 3.85 14.69 -14.21
C GLU A 57 4.93 14.57 -13.13
N LEU A 58 5.37 15.70 -12.57
CA LEU A 58 6.33 15.71 -11.47
C LEU A 58 5.75 15.03 -10.24
N TYR A 59 4.49 15.32 -9.89
CA TYR A 59 3.81 14.66 -8.78
C TYR A 59 3.68 13.15 -9.01
N ASN A 60 3.31 12.75 -10.23
CA ASN A 60 3.20 11.35 -10.61
C ASN A 60 4.56 10.62 -10.48
N ALA A 61 5.64 11.26 -10.92
CA ALA A 61 6.98 10.70 -10.84
C ALA A 61 7.53 10.63 -9.41
N LEU A 62 7.28 11.64 -8.58
CA LEU A 62 7.84 11.72 -7.22
C LEU A 62 7.02 11.00 -6.17
N PHE A 63 5.70 10.92 -6.30
CA PHE A 63 4.83 10.40 -5.25
C PHE A 63 4.07 9.15 -5.69
N VAL A 64 3.47 9.16 -6.88
CA VAL A 64 2.59 8.06 -7.32
C VAL A 64 3.40 6.81 -7.66
N LYS A 65 4.35 6.91 -8.60
CA LYS A 65 5.15 5.76 -9.03
C LYS A 65 5.95 5.09 -7.90
N PRO A 66 6.60 5.82 -6.98
CA PRO A 66 7.31 5.19 -5.88
C PRO A 66 6.35 4.47 -4.92
N THR A 67 5.19 5.05 -4.63
CA THR A 67 4.19 4.44 -3.75
C THR A 67 3.62 3.17 -4.37
N GLU A 68 3.32 3.18 -5.68
CA GLU A 68 2.85 2.01 -6.41
C GLU A 68 3.89 0.89 -6.40
N PHE A 69 5.16 1.22 -6.65
CA PHE A 69 6.26 0.25 -6.60
C PHE A 69 6.41 -0.40 -5.22
N ILE A 70 6.39 0.40 -4.16
CA ILE A 70 6.49 -0.09 -2.78
C ILE A 70 5.30 -0.99 -2.45
N SER A 71 4.09 -0.55 -2.78
CA SER A 71 2.86 -1.31 -2.56
C SER A 71 2.89 -2.67 -3.26
N ALA A 72 3.23 -2.68 -4.55
CA ALA A 72 3.31 -3.91 -5.35
C ALA A 72 4.36 -4.88 -4.80
N ARG A 73 5.53 -4.37 -4.37
CA ARG A 73 6.57 -5.20 -3.75
C ARG A 73 6.13 -5.77 -2.41
N LEU A 74 5.52 -4.97 -1.55
CA LEU A 74 5.03 -5.43 -0.25
C LEU A 74 3.94 -6.49 -0.42
N LEU A 75 2.96 -6.26 -1.29
CA LEU A 75 1.92 -7.24 -1.60
C LEU A 75 2.54 -8.56 -2.07
N MET A 76 3.43 -8.52 -3.07
CA MET A 76 4.03 -9.74 -3.61
C MET A 76 4.88 -10.48 -2.56
N ASN A 77 5.65 -9.77 -1.73
CA ASN A 77 6.47 -10.40 -0.71
C ASN A 77 5.64 -10.96 0.46
N VAL A 78 4.61 -10.24 0.91
CA VAL A 78 3.78 -10.65 2.05
C VAL A 78 2.82 -11.77 1.65
N GLU A 79 2.07 -11.61 0.56
CA GLU A 79 1.08 -12.61 0.15
C GLU A 79 1.73 -13.90 -0.32
N LYS A 80 2.74 -13.80 -1.20
CA LYS A 80 3.33 -15.00 -1.79
C LYS A 80 4.28 -15.71 -0.85
N ASN A 81 5.24 -14.98 -0.27
CA ASN A 81 6.30 -15.65 0.49
C ASN A 81 5.93 -15.85 1.96
N LEU A 82 5.03 -15.03 2.51
CA LEU A 82 4.69 -15.07 3.93
C LEU A 82 3.41 -15.86 4.16
N LEU A 83 2.35 -15.60 3.41
CA LEU A 83 1.09 -16.35 3.56
C LEU A 83 1.16 -17.72 2.90
N TYR A 84 1.40 -17.77 1.59
CA TYR A 84 1.32 -19.03 0.84
C TYR A 84 2.39 -20.04 1.28
N ASP A 85 3.66 -19.63 1.32
CA ASP A 85 4.75 -20.56 1.71
C ASP A 85 4.64 -21.01 3.17
N SER A 86 4.18 -20.14 4.10
CA SER A 86 4.03 -20.55 5.50
C SER A 86 2.93 -21.58 5.66
N ILE A 87 1.78 -21.37 5.00
CA ILE A 87 0.68 -22.34 5.03
C ILE A 87 1.16 -23.67 4.42
N LEU A 88 1.83 -23.62 3.27
CA LEU A 88 2.36 -24.82 2.62
C LEU A 88 3.35 -25.59 3.51
N LYS A 89 4.26 -24.87 4.18
CA LYS A 89 5.21 -25.46 5.14
C LYS A 89 4.52 -26.04 6.37
N LEU A 90 3.49 -25.39 6.88
CA LEU A 90 2.70 -25.90 8.01
C LEU A 90 1.96 -27.18 7.63
N THR A 91 1.25 -27.18 6.50
CA THR A 91 0.51 -28.36 6.04
C THR A 91 1.45 -29.54 5.75
N SER A 92 2.58 -29.29 5.09
CA SER A 92 3.59 -30.34 4.85
C SER A 92 4.21 -30.83 6.16
N GLY A 93 4.49 -29.95 7.12
CA GLY A 93 4.95 -30.32 8.46
C GLY A 93 3.96 -31.23 9.20
N ILE A 94 2.67 -30.89 9.15
CA ILE A 94 1.59 -31.71 9.73
C ILE A 94 1.53 -33.07 9.03
N GLN A 95 1.61 -33.12 7.70
CA GLN A 95 1.56 -34.38 6.95
C GLN A 95 2.76 -35.28 7.26
N ILE A 96 3.96 -34.71 7.36
CA ILE A 96 5.17 -35.45 7.77
C ILE A 96 4.99 -35.97 9.20
N GLY A 97 4.56 -35.13 10.13
CA GLY A 97 4.29 -35.52 11.52
C GLY A 97 3.28 -36.66 11.61
N GLY A 98 2.15 -36.54 10.91
CA GLY A 98 1.13 -37.58 10.84
C GLY A 98 1.65 -38.89 10.25
N ASN A 99 2.49 -38.83 9.21
CA ASN A 99 3.13 -40.01 8.64
C ASN A 99 4.08 -40.71 9.62
N GLN A 100 4.80 -39.96 10.45
CA GLN A 100 5.68 -40.54 11.46
C GLN A 100 4.87 -41.17 12.60
N VAL A 101 3.82 -40.50 13.08
CA VAL A 101 2.89 -41.06 14.08
C VAL A 101 2.22 -42.33 13.54
N ARG A 102 1.83 -42.35 12.26
CA ARG A 102 1.26 -43.54 11.62
C ARG A 102 2.20 -44.74 11.65
N LYS A 103 3.52 -44.55 11.50
CA LYS A 103 4.50 -45.65 11.56
C LYS A 103 4.60 -46.28 12.95
N VAL A 104 4.31 -45.53 14.01
CA VAL A 104 4.25 -46.07 15.39
C VAL A 104 3.07 -47.04 15.55
N GLN A 105 2.00 -46.83 14.79
CA GLN A 105 0.83 -47.72 14.75
C GLN A 105 1.07 -48.90 13.79
N THR A 106 1.85 -49.89 14.23
CA THR A 106 2.24 -51.06 13.42
C THR A 106 1.13 -52.12 13.26
N GLY A 107 0.00 -51.97 13.96
CA GLY A 107 -1.09 -52.96 13.98
C GLY A 107 -0.77 -54.24 14.78
N MET A 108 0.42 -54.36 15.37
CA MET A 108 0.81 -55.50 16.18
C MET A 108 0.36 -55.33 17.63
N LEU A 109 -0.48 -56.25 18.14
CA LEU A 109 -1.01 -56.21 19.52
C LEU A 109 0.10 -56.08 20.58
N SER A 110 1.24 -56.75 20.36
CA SER A 110 2.41 -56.69 21.24
C SER A 110 2.96 -55.27 21.43
N ASN A 111 2.99 -54.44 20.38
CA ASN A 111 3.46 -53.05 20.48
C ASN A 111 2.51 -52.19 21.32
N TYR A 112 1.19 -52.39 21.20
CA TYR A 112 0.21 -51.66 22.02
C TYR A 112 0.33 -52.01 23.51
N LEU A 113 0.52 -53.30 23.82
CA LEU A 113 0.72 -53.76 25.20
C LEU A 113 1.98 -53.13 25.82
N TYR A 114 3.07 -53.06 25.07
CA TYR A 114 4.31 -52.42 25.51
C TYR A 114 4.11 -50.94 25.89
N PHE A 115 3.45 -50.15 25.04
CA PHE A 115 3.18 -48.73 25.34
C PHE A 115 2.22 -48.53 26.50
N MET A 116 1.22 -49.39 26.68
CA MET A 116 0.30 -49.31 27.83
C MET A 116 1.02 -49.55 29.16
N ILE A 117 1.86 -50.59 29.24
CA ILE A 117 2.63 -50.89 30.46
C ILE A 117 3.58 -49.74 30.79
N LEU A 118 4.29 -49.22 29.78
CA LEU A 118 5.12 -48.02 29.94
C LEU A 118 4.32 -46.82 30.47
N GLY A 119 3.12 -46.59 29.94
CA GLY A 119 2.23 -45.52 30.38
C GLY A 119 1.85 -45.64 31.85
N VAL A 120 1.50 -46.85 32.32
CA VAL A 120 1.17 -47.11 33.73
C VAL A 120 2.37 -46.86 34.64
N ILE A 121 3.56 -47.34 34.27
CA ILE A 121 4.79 -47.13 35.05
C ILE A 121 5.09 -45.64 35.18
N LEU A 122 5.02 -44.88 34.07
CA LEU A 122 5.26 -43.44 34.07
C LEU A 122 4.22 -42.69 34.90
N PHE A 123 2.94 -43.06 34.78
CA PHE A 123 1.86 -42.43 35.54
C PHE A 123 2.01 -42.65 37.05
N VAL A 124 2.26 -43.89 37.47
CA VAL A 124 2.47 -44.22 38.89
C VAL A 124 3.74 -43.56 39.41
N GLY A 125 4.84 -43.60 38.64
CA GLY A 125 6.10 -42.95 39.01
C GLY A 125 5.94 -41.44 39.20
N TYR A 126 5.24 -40.78 38.27
CA TYR A 126 4.92 -39.35 38.39
C TYR A 126 4.02 -39.06 39.59
N SER A 127 2.99 -39.87 39.83
CA SER A 127 2.09 -39.73 40.98
C SER A 127 2.84 -39.84 42.31
N LEU A 128 3.72 -40.82 42.45
CA LEU A 128 4.53 -41.01 43.65
C LEU A 128 5.54 -39.88 43.85
N TYR A 129 6.18 -39.41 42.77
CA TYR A 129 7.05 -38.24 42.82
C TYR A 129 6.28 -37.00 43.30
N TYR A 130 5.10 -36.74 42.71
CA TYR A 130 4.25 -35.62 43.08
C TYR A 130 3.78 -35.70 44.54
N PHE A 131 3.32 -36.88 44.97
CA PHE A 131 2.88 -37.12 46.35
C PHE A 131 4.02 -36.98 47.36
N LYS A 132 5.24 -37.42 47.01
CA LYS A 132 6.43 -37.23 47.84
C LYS A 132 6.80 -35.75 47.93
N PHE A 133 6.80 -35.02 46.81
CA PHE A 133 7.12 -33.60 46.77
C PHE A 133 6.15 -32.74 47.61
N TRP A 134 4.86 -33.10 47.64
CA TRP A 134 3.84 -32.41 48.44
C TRP A 134 3.80 -32.80 49.93
N ASN A 135 4.50 -33.87 50.33
CA ASN A 135 4.60 -34.33 51.73
C ASN A 135 5.93 -33.97 52.41
N TYR A 136 6.73 -33.09 51.78
CA TYR A 136 7.84 -32.36 52.38
C TYR A 136 7.54 -30.87 52.38
#